data_AF-A0A0G0WA23-F1
#
_entry.id   AF-A0A0G0WA23-F1
#
_cell.length_a   1.000
_cell.length_b   1.000
_cell.length_c   1.000
_cell.angle_alpha   90.00
_cell.angle_beta   90.00
_cell.angle_gamma   90.00
#
_symmetry.space_group_name_H-M   'P 1'
#
loop_
_entity.id
_entity.type
_entity.pdbx_description
1 polymer ?
#
loop_
_entity_poly.entity_id
_entity_poly.type
_entity_poly.pdbx_seq_one_letter_code
_entity_poly.pdbx_strand_id
1 'polypeptide(L)'
;MVMLMKKITPSWLISIFLIIGCLAATTFLIKKELTKPNASKLMGSISAEELKAKIDRKDFFYLIDGRGTTEYTLEHIPGAVNITPNEVPEKTKAFTKDSEIVVYCEFRCGIAKEIKDKLASLDFNNVRIYNEGVPGWQEKGYKTAKGDEKSLINLSARYSTAPLILIAGLTDGINPCAIGMLLFLLGYLIIFAERPEKSLGIGVSYIATTYIAYFLLGLVLLNSLYSITGSTGFTLISKLINFLIIGILFGAAVINIKDYFAYGKGLSLQIPKSVRGKLQKVVEMATIPSTIILAFLVTFFESPCSLPVYVGTLKILRETYSSVEALIYLGLYNFMFVLPLIILLIVVLRGEQMVFIKEWEHKNKKKMKLAMGIAQLIIAGWILVM
;
A
#
# COMPACT_ATOMS: atom_id res chain seq x y z
N MET A 1 -44.82 -30.59 28.13
CA MET A 1 -45.19 -30.53 26.70
C MET A 1 -45.96 -29.23 26.50
N VAL A 2 -45.62 -28.44 25.47
CA VAL A 2 -46.05 -27.03 25.24
C VAL A 2 -45.15 -25.97 25.92
N MET A 3 -44.07 -25.60 25.24
CA MET A 3 -43.54 -24.23 25.10
C MET A 3 -42.21 -24.29 24.32
N LEU A 4 -42.30 -24.51 23.01
CA LEU A 4 -41.16 -24.48 22.10
C LEU A 4 -41.61 -23.95 20.73
N MET A 5 -42.25 -22.79 20.71
CA MET A 5 -42.55 -22.04 19.48
C MET A 5 -42.62 -20.56 19.82
N LYS A 6 -41.54 -19.81 19.55
CA LYS A 6 -41.62 -18.46 18.95
C LYS A 6 -40.25 -17.84 18.69
N LYS A 7 -40.18 -17.21 17.51
CA LYS A 7 -39.18 -16.26 16.97
C LYS A 7 -38.04 -16.84 16.15
N ILE A 8 -38.38 -17.37 14.98
CA ILE A 8 -37.56 -17.22 13.77
C ILE A 8 -38.10 -15.97 13.06
N THR A 9 -37.34 -14.87 13.06
CA THR A 9 -37.66 -13.67 12.28
C THR A 9 -37.21 -13.86 10.82
N PRO A 10 -37.99 -13.44 9.82
CA PRO A 10 -37.76 -13.74 8.40
C PRO A 10 -36.75 -12.78 7.74
N SER A 11 -35.65 -12.43 8.42
CA SER A 11 -34.61 -11.56 7.84
C SER A 11 -33.89 -12.23 6.66
N TRP A 12 -33.77 -13.56 6.68
CA TRP A 12 -33.12 -14.34 5.62
C TRP A 12 -33.89 -14.36 4.29
N LEU A 13 -35.22 -14.22 4.33
CA LEU A 13 -36.05 -14.16 3.11
C LEU A 13 -35.88 -12.84 2.34
N ILE A 14 -35.62 -11.75 3.06
CA ILE A 14 -35.33 -10.43 2.47
C ILE A 14 -33.95 -10.46 1.80
N SER A 15 -32.96 -11.13 2.40
CA SER A 15 -31.64 -11.34 1.80
C SER A 15 -31.71 -12.18 0.52
N ILE A 16 -32.54 -13.22 0.48
CA ILE A 16 -32.72 -14.06 -0.72
C ILE A 16 -33.43 -13.28 -1.85
N PHE A 17 -34.47 -12.49 -1.53
CA PHE A 17 -35.14 -11.65 -2.54
C PHE A 17 -34.24 -10.54 -3.09
N LEU A 18 -33.38 -9.95 -2.26
CA LEU A 18 -32.38 -8.97 -2.71
C LEU A 18 -31.32 -9.61 -3.61
N ILE A 19 -30.88 -10.84 -3.31
CA ILE A 19 -29.88 -11.54 -4.13
C ILE A 19 -30.47 -11.98 -5.48
N ILE A 20 -31.70 -12.52 -5.49
CA ILE A 20 -32.39 -12.92 -6.74
C ILE A 20 -32.74 -11.69 -7.60
N GLY A 21 -33.17 -10.59 -6.97
CA GLY A 21 -33.40 -9.32 -7.66
C GLY A 21 -32.12 -8.72 -8.25
N CYS A 22 -30.98 -8.85 -7.55
CA CYS A 22 -29.68 -8.39 -8.04
C CYS A 22 -29.18 -9.25 -9.21
N LEU A 23 -29.35 -10.58 -9.14
CA LEU A 23 -29.03 -11.51 -10.23
C LEU A 23 -29.87 -11.26 -11.49
N ALA A 24 -31.19 -11.05 -11.33
CA ALA A 24 -32.08 -10.71 -12.43
C ALA A 24 -31.74 -9.34 -13.05
N ALA A 25 -31.43 -8.33 -12.23
CA ALA A 25 -30.99 -7.02 -12.70
C ALA A 25 -29.66 -7.09 -13.47
N THR A 26 -28.69 -7.89 -13.01
CA THR A 26 -27.43 -8.10 -13.76
C THR A 26 -27.68 -8.79 -15.11
N THR A 27 -28.55 -9.79 -15.20
CA THR A 27 -28.86 -10.44 -16.49
C THR A 27 -29.61 -9.52 -17.45
N PHE A 28 -30.45 -8.60 -16.94
CA PHE A 28 -31.18 -7.63 -17.76
C PHE A 28 -30.29 -6.47 -18.24
N LEU A 29 -29.35 -6.01 -17.40
CA LEU A 29 -28.36 -5.01 -17.78
C LEU A 29 -27.38 -5.56 -18.82
N ILE A 30 -26.91 -6.80 -18.66
CA ILE A 30 -26.04 -7.47 -19.65
C ILE A 30 -26.76 -7.67 -21.00
N LYS A 31 -28.07 -7.98 -21.00
CA LYS A 31 -28.82 -8.18 -22.24
C LYS A 31 -29.09 -6.88 -23.01
N LYS A 32 -29.17 -5.74 -22.33
CA LYS A 32 -29.35 -4.41 -22.94
C LYS A 32 -28.05 -3.89 -23.57
N GLU A 33 -26.88 -4.39 -23.13
CA GLU A 33 -25.57 -4.07 -23.72
C GLU A 33 -25.36 -4.74 -25.10
N LEU A 34 -26.08 -5.82 -25.42
CA LEU A 34 -25.87 -6.64 -26.63
C LEU A 34 -26.82 -6.36 -27.80
N THR A 35 -27.79 -5.46 -27.68
CA THR A 35 -28.56 -4.98 -28.84
C THR A 35 -27.77 -3.90 -29.58
N LYS A 36 -26.97 -4.36 -30.55
CA LYS A 36 -26.20 -3.55 -31.51
C LYS A 36 -27.10 -2.55 -32.24
N PRO A 37 -26.87 -1.23 -32.17
CA PRO A 37 -27.16 -0.36 -33.29
C PRO A 37 -26.11 -0.62 -34.37
N ASN A 38 -26.58 -0.70 -35.61
CA ASN A 38 -25.77 -0.83 -36.81
C ASN A 38 -24.54 0.08 -36.77
N ALA A 39 -23.42 -0.47 -37.23
CA ALA A 39 -22.22 0.26 -37.62
C ALA A 39 -22.61 1.38 -38.60
N SER A 40 -22.96 2.55 -38.07
CA SER A 40 -23.05 3.74 -38.88
C SER A 40 -21.62 4.15 -39.17
N LYS A 41 -21.37 4.33 -40.45
CA LYS A 41 -20.16 4.86 -41.05
C LYS A 41 -19.93 6.27 -40.50
N LEU A 42 -19.43 6.38 -39.28
CA LEU A 42 -18.99 7.63 -38.68
C LEU A 42 -17.75 8.05 -39.46
N MET A 43 -17.86 9.15 -40.21
CA MET A 43 -16.72 9.81 -40.85
C MET A 43 -15.62 9.99 -39.79
N GLY A 44 -14.47 9.32 -40.00
CA GLY A 44 -13.36 9.31 -39.04
C GLY A 44 -13.26 8.07 -38.14
N SER A 45 -13.93 6.96 -38.45
CA SER A 45 -13.72 5.64 -37.80
C SER A 45 -13.10 4.61 -38.77
N ILE A 46 -12.45 3.57 -38.23
CA ILE A 46 -11.86 2.44 -38.98
C ILE A 46 -12.39 1.12 -38.39
N SER A 47 -12.65 0.11 -39.23
CA SER A 47 -13.10 -1.22 -38.77
C SER A 47 -11.91 -2.12 -38.42
N ALA A 48 -12.16 -3.21 -37.68
CA ALA A 48 -11.12 -4.19 -37.33
C ALA A 48 -10.48 -4.82 -38.58
N GLU A 49 -11.29 -5.15 -39.59
CA GLU A 49 -10.83 -5.74 -40.86
C GLU A 49 -9.99 -4.76 -41.67
N GLU A 50 -10.42 -3.50 -41.74
CA GLU A 50 -9.68 -2.46 -42.45
C GLU A 50 -8.33 -2.23 -41.77
N LEU A 51 -8.30 -2.07 -40.44
CA LEU A 51 -7.08 -1.91 -39.66
C LEU A 51 -6.15 -3.12 -39.84
N LYS A 52 -6.68 -4.35 -39.77
CA LYS A 52 -5.91 -5.58 -39.99
C LYS A 52 -5.30 -5.62 -41.39
N ALA A 53 -6.06 -5.28 -42.43
CA ALA A 53 -5.57 -5.24 -43.79
C ALA A 53 -4.42 -4.23 -43.97
N LYS A 54 -4.49 -3.06 -43.30
CA LYS A 54 -3.39 -2.08 -43.31
C LYS A 54 -2.13 -2.62 -42.64
N ILE A 55 -2.28 -3.29 -41.49
CA ILE A 55 -1.16 -3.92 -40.78
C ILE A 55 -0.52 -5.02 -41.64
N ASP A 56 -1.33 -5.87 -42.28
CA ASP A 56 -0.84 -6.98 -43.10
C ASP A 56 -0.11 -6.52 -44.37
N ARG A 57 -0.60 -5.44 -44.99
CA ARG A 57 0.07 -4.80 -46.13
C ARG A 57 1.30 -4.00 -45.75
N LYS A 58 1.56 -3.79 -44.45
CA LYS A 58 2.62 -2.91 -43.92
C LYS A 58 2.48 -1.48 -44.43
N ASP A 59 1.24 -0.99 -44.52
CA ASP A 59 0.97 0.41 -44.82
C ASP A 59 1.65 1.29 -43.74
N PHE A 60 2.17 2.46 -44.12
CA PHE A 60 2.73 3.40 -43.15
C PHE A 60 1.60 4.20 -42.48
N PHE A 61 1.43 4.03 -41.18
CA PHE A 61 0.54 4.82 -40.33
C PHE A 61 0.96 4.67 -38.86
N TYR A 62 0.52 5.59 -38.00
CA TYR A 62 0.74 5.46 -36.56
C TYR A 62 -0.48 4.82 -35.89
N LEU A 63 -0.27 3.77 -35.12
CA LEU A 63 -1.32 3.10 -34.35
C LEU A 63 -1.11 3.44 -32.87
N ILE A 64 -2.05 4.16 -32.25
CA ILE A 64 -1.96 4.62 -30.86
C ILE A 64 -2.91 3.81 -29.97
N ASP A 65 -2.37 3.19 -28.94
CA ASP A 65 -3.13 2.67 -27.80
C ASP A 65 -3.20 3.75 -26.71
N GLY A 66 -4.40 4.30 -26.51
CA GLY A 66 -4.66 5.34 -25.53
C GLY A 66 -4.82 4.85 -24.09
N ARG A 67 -4.85 3.52 -23.86
CA ARG A 67 -5.06 2.92 -22.53
C ARG A 67 -3.85 3.12 -21.61
N GLY A 68 -4.01 2.74 -20.34
CA GLY A 68 -2.90 2.75 -19.39
C GLY A 68 -1.77 1.80 -19.81
N THR A 69 -0.54 2.14 -19.41
CA THR A 69 0.66 1.34 -19.74
C THR A 69 0.55 -0.12 -19.29
N THR A 70 -0.14 -0.39 -18.18
CA THR A 70 -0.40 -1.75 -17.69
C THR A 70 -1.23 -2.56 -18.68
N GLU A 71 -2.33 -1.99 -19.17
CA GLU A 71 -3.23 -2.66 -20.12
C GLU A 71 -2.50 -2.93 -21.44
N TYR A 72 -1.79 -1.94 -21.96
CA TYR A 72 -0.93 -2.09 -23.13
C TYR A 72 0.14 -3.18 -22.93
N THR A 73 0.84 -3.17 -21.79
CA THR A 73 1.91 -4.14 -21.51
C THR A 73 1.37 -5.57 -21.45
N LEU A 74 0.19 -5.76 -20.85
CA LEU A 74 -0.46 -7.07 -20.80
C LEU A 74 -0.89 -7.54 -22.18
N GLU A 75 -1.54 -6.66 -22.94
CA GLU A 75 -2.08 -7.01 -24.24
C GLU A 75 -2.46 -5.77 -25.08
N HIS A 76 -2.00 -5.70 -26.33
CA HIS A 76 -2.30 -4.63 -27.27
C HIS A 76 -2.37 -5.11 -28.73
N ILE A 77 -2.86 -4.27 -29.64
CA ILE A 77 -2.85 -4.55 -31.08
C ILE A 77 -1.41 -4.45 -31.61
N PRO A 78 -0.91 -5.45 -32.37
CA PRO A 78 0.47 -5.43 -32.86
C PRO A 78 0.83 -4.16 -33.64
N GLY A 79 1.99 -3.57 -33.32
CA GLY A 79 2.45 -2.31 -33.93
C GLY A 79 1.88 -1.05 -33.28
N ALA A 80 1.02 -1.18 -32.26
CA ALA A 80 0.58 -0.04 -31.45
C ALA A 80 1.73 0.56 -30.64
N VAL A 81 1.68 1.88 -30.43
CA VAL A 81 2.48 2.60 -29.44
C VAL A 81 1.57 3.12 -28.32
N ASN A 82 2.02 3.04 -27.07
CA ASN A 82 1.26 3.54 -25.93
C ASN A 82 1.45 5.06 -25.74
N ILE A 83 0.37 5.82 -25.94
CA ILE A 83 0.33 7.27 -25.75
C ILE A 83 -0.98 7.63 -25.04
N THR A 84 -0.88 7.99 -23.76
CA THR A 84 -2.03 8.48 -22.99
C THR A 84 -2.33 9.94 -23.32
N PRO A 85 -3.52 10.48 -23.00
CA PRO A 85 -3.88 11.86 -23.36
C PRO A 85 -2.90 12.94 -22.90
N ASN A 86 -2.21 12.73 -21.77
CA ASN A 86 -1.26 13.71 -21.24
C ASN A 86 0.10 13.66 -21.95
N GLU A 87 0.40 12.56 -22.64
CA GLU A 87 1.68 12.36 -23.33
C GLU A 87 1.63 12.77 -24.80
N VAL A 88 0.43 13.03 -25.35
CA VAL A 88 0.22 13.41 -26.76
C VAL A 88 1.16 14.54 -27.19
N PRO A 89 1.27 15.68 -26.49
CA PRO A 89 2.12 16.80 -26.95
C PRO A 89 3.60 16.46 -27.03
N GLU A 90 4.09 15.56 -26.17
CA GLU A 90 5.51 15.19 -26.12
C GLU A 90 5.83 14.03 -27.07
N LYS A 91 5.06 12.94 -27.01
CA LYS A 91 5.36 11.70 -27.77
C LYS A 91 5.07 11.80 -29.26
N THR A 92 4.24 12.76 -29.69
CA THR A 92 3.86 12.93 -31.10
C THR A 92 4.72 13.94 -31.85
N LYS A 93 5.70 14.60 -31.18
CA LYS A 93 6.63 15.53 -31.84
C LYS A 93 7.43 14.89 -32.97
N ALA A 94 7.72 13.59 -32.84
CA ALA A 94 8.43 12.81 -33.85
C ALA A 94 7.52 12.36 -35.02
N PHE A 95 6.20 12.56 -34.93
CA PHE A 95 5.27 12.11 -35.96
C PHE A 95 5.22 13.13 -37.10
N THR A 96 5.13 12.61 -38.32
CA THR A 96 4.92 13.41 -39.53
C THR A 96 3.50 13.95 -39.55
N LYS A 97 3.29 15.25 -39.85
CA LYS A 97 1.95 15.87 -39.76
C LYS A 97 0.92 15.27 -40.74
N ASP A 98 1.37 14.79 -41.89
CA ASP A 98 0.50 14.25 -42.95
C ASP A 98 0.20 12.76 -42.80
N SER A 99 0.86 12.04 -41.88
CA SER A 99 0.62 10.61 -41.71
C SER A 99 -0.78 10.34 -41.13
N GLU A 100 -1.37 9.24 -41.56
CA GLU A 100 -2.56 8.70 -40.92
C GLU A 100 -2.23 8.24 -39.49
N ILE A 101 -3.09 8.61 -38.55
CA ILE A 101 -3.05 8.17 -37.16
C ILE A 101 -4.34 7.44 -36.85
N VAL A 102 -4.23 6.20 -36.39
CA VAL A 102 -5.35 5.42 -35.86
C VAL A 102 -5.21 5.37 -34.35
N VAL A 103 -6.24 5.83 -33.64
CA VAL A 103 -6.28 5.80 -32.17
C VAL A 103 -7.32 4.79 -31.72
N TYR A 104 -6.99 3.98 -30.73
CA TYR A 104 -7.95 3.14 -30.04
C TYR A 104 -7.79 3.24 -28.53
N CYS A 105 -8.83 2.82 -27.84
CA CYS A 105 -8.86 2.59 -26.40
C CYS A 105 -9.70 1.31 -26.17
N GLU A 106 -10.30 1.12 -25.00
CA GLU A 106 -11.34 0.11 -24.79
C GLU A 106 -12.65 0.44 -25.53
N PHE A 107 -13.57 -0.53 -25.56
CA PHE A 107 -14.90 -0.37 -26.14
C PHE A 107 -15.66 0.77 -25.44
N ARG A 108 -16.20 1.73 -26.23
CA ARG A 108 -16.91 2.93 -25.74
C ARG A 108 -16.07 3.83 -24.82
N CYS A 109 -14.77 3.92 -25.08
CA CYS A 109 -13.87 4.76 -24.30
C CYS A 109 -13.79 6.20 -24.84
N GLY A 110 -13.93 7.21 -23.96
CA GLY A 110 -13.78 8.63 -24.30
C GLY A 110 -12.34 9.08 -24.57
N ILE A 111 -11.35 8.30 -24.13
CA ILE A 111 -9.91 8.62 -24.24
C ILE A 111 -9.46 8.72 -25.69
N ALA A 112 -9.93 7.82 -26.56
CA ALA A 112 -9.55 7.86 -27.98
C ALA A 112 -10.02 9.16 -28.66
N LYS A 113 -11.18 9.69 -28.23
CA LYS A 113 -11.68 10.99 -28.67
C LYS A 113 -10.84 12.14 -28.10
N GLU A 114 -10.51 12.10 -26.81
CA GLU A 114 -9.64 13.11 -26.19
C GLU A 114 -8.27 13.20 -26.86
N ILE A 115 -7.64 12.06 -27.15
CA ILE A 115 -6.37 11.99 -27.89
C ILE A 115 -6.54 12.60 -29.29
N LYS A 116 -7.63 12.27 -29.99
CA LYS A 116 -7.93 12.84 -31.31
C LYS A 116 -8.08 14.37 -31.24
N ASP A 117 -8.80 14.90 -30.26
CA ASP A 117 -9.01 16.34 -30.09
C ASP A 117 -7.67 17.06 -29.78
N LYS A 118 -6.81 16.45 -28.95
CA LYS A 118 -5.45 16.95 -28.69
C LYS A 118 -4.55 16.90 -29.93
N LEU A 119 -4.60 15.82 -30.71
CA LEU A 119 -3.87 15.70 -31.98
C LEU A 119 -4.33 16.78 -32.97
N ALA A 120 -5.63 17.05 -33.06
CA ALA A 120 -6.16 18.12 -33.90
C ALA A 120 -5.66 19.51 -33.48
N SER A 121 -5.53 19.77 -32.17
CA SER A 121 -4.93 21.02 -31.66
C SER A 121 -3.44 21.18 -31.99
N LEU A 122 -2.78 20.09 -32.41
CA LEU A 122 -1.39 20.05 -32.86
C LEU A 122 -1.30 19.90 -34.39
N ASP A 123 -2.34 20.26 -35.14
CA ASP A 123 -2.39 20.23 -36.61
C ASP A 123 -2.29 18.83 -37.25
N PHE A 124 -2.59 17.76 -36.50
CA PHE A 124 -2.78 16.43 -37.08
C PHE A 124 -4.22 16.29 -37.60
N ASN A 125 -4.39 16.36 -38.92
CA ASN A 125 -5.70 16.38 -39.56
C ASN A 125 -6.21 14.98 -39.97
N ASN A 126 -5.31 13.99 -40.10
CA ASN A 126 -5.64 12.64 -40.57
C ASN A 126 -5.73 11.64 -39.41
N VAL A 127 -6.73 11.80 -38.53
CA VAL A 127 -6.91 10.98 -37.33
C VAL A 127 -8.23 10.19 -37.37
N ARG A 128 -8.12 8.86 -37.30
CA ARG A 128 -9.25 7.92 -37.27
C ARG A 128 -9.32 7.18 -35.94
N ILE A 129 -10.52 6.81 -35.52
CA ILE A 129 -10.73 6.06 -34.27
C ILE A 129 -11.14 4.62 -34.59
N TYR A 130 -10.45 3.66 -33.99
CA TYR A 130 -10.90 2.28 -33.92
C TYR A 130 -11.68 2.07 -32.61
N ASN A 131 -13.01 1.96 -32.73
CA ASN A 131 -13.93 2.03 -31.58
C ASN A 131 -14.09 0.71 -30.81
N GLU A 132 -13.71 -0.42 -31.42
CA GLU A 132 -13.98 -1.75 -30.85
C GLU A 132 -12.88 -2.20 -29.88
N GLY A 133 -11.72 -1.54 -29.90
CA GLY A 133 -10.60 -1.83 -29.02
C GLY A 133 -10.04 -3.25 -29.16
N VAL A 134 -9.22 -3.67 -28.18
CA VAL A 134 -8.68 -5.05 -28.14
C VAL A 134 -9.78 -6.13 -28.11
N PRO A 135 -10.92 -5.96 -27.40
CA PRO A 135 -11.98 -6.97 -27.43
C PRO A 135 -12.53 -7.22 -28.84
N GLY A 136 -12.82 -6.16 -29.61
CA GLY A 136 -13.27 -6.32 -31.00
C GLY A 136 -12.22 -6.94 -31.91
N TRP A 137 -10.93 -6.66 -31.65
CA TRP A 137 -9.82 -7.27 -32.37
C TRP A 137 -9.76 -8.79 -32.12
N GLN A 138 -9.93 -9.20 -30.86
CA GLN A 138 -9.94 -10.61 -30.46
C GLN A 138 -11.19 -11.35 -30.93
N GLU A 139 -12.37 -10.71 -30.93
CA GLU A 139 -13.60 -11.30 -31.47
C GLU A 139 -13.46 -11.74 -32.94
N LYS A 140 -12.60 -11.05 -33.70
CA LYS A 140 -12.27 -11.40 -35.09
C LYS A 140 -11.20 -12.49 -35.21
N GLY A 141 -10.70 -13.01 -34.09
CA GLY A 141 -9.65 -14.03 -34.04
C GLY A 141 -8.26 -13.49 -34.37
N TYR A 142 -8.06 -12.17 -34.32
CA TYR A 142 -6.76 -11.57 -34.61
C TYR A 142 -5.82 -11.66 -33.42
N LYS A 143 -4.54 -11.95 -33.69
CA LYS A 143 -3.52 -12.06 -32.65
C LYS A 143 -3.17 -10.69 -32.06
N THR A 144 -2.95 -10.67 -30.76
CA THR A 144 -2.47 -9.52 -30.00
C THR A 144 -0.96 -9.61 -29.76
N ALA A 145 -0.36 -8.51 -29.32
CA ALA A 145 1.01 -8.42 -28.87
C ALA A 145 1.04 -8.14 -27.36
N LYS A 146 2.19 -8.39 -26.72
CA LYS A 146 2.46 -8.04 -25.32
C LYS A 146 3.63 -7.08 -25.26
N GLY A 147 3.77 -6.36 -24.15
CA GLY A 147 4.95 -5.57 -23.86
C GLY A 147 6.22 -6.41 -23.86
N ASP A 148 7.37 -5.74 -23.85
CA ASP A 148 8.66 -6.39 -23.75
C ASP A 148 8.77 -7.25 -22.47
N GLU A 149 9.65 -8.25 -22.51
CA GLU A 149 9.83 -9.19 -21.39
C GLU A 149 10.10 -8.48 -20.05
N LYS A 150 10.87 -7.38 -20.07
CA LYS A 150 11.21 -6.61 -18.87
C LYS A 150 9.97 -5.88 -18.31
N SER A 151 9.12 -5.28 -19.14
CA SER A 151 7.89 -4.65 -18.67
C SER A 151 6.89 -5.66 -18.10
N LEU A 152 6.78 -6.86 -18.68
CA LEU A 152 5.97 -7.95 -18.13
C LEU A 152 6.50 -8.45 -16.78
N ILE A 153 7.82 -8.65 -16.65
CA ILE A 153 8.45 -9.04 -15.38
C ILE A 153 8.18 -7.99 -14.30
N ASN A 154 8.39 -6.70 -14.61
CA ASN A 154 8.12 -5.61 -13.66
C ASN A 154 6.65 -5.57 -13.23
N LEU A 155 5.71 -5.79 -14.15
CA LEU A 155 4.29 -5.80 -13.83
C LEU A 155 3.91 -6.99 -12.93
N SER A 156 4.46 -8.17 -13.21
CA SER A 156 4.26 -9.35 -12.36
C SER A 156 4.84 -9.16 -10.95
N ALA A 157 6.00 -8.51 -10.85
CA ALA A 157 6.62 -8.15 -9.58
C ALA A 157 5.70 -7.19 -8.80
N ARG A 158 5.21 -6.12 -9.44
CA ARG A 158 4.28 -5.14 -8.82
C ARG A 158 3.03 -5.80 -8.24
N TYR A 159 2.41 -6.72 -8.97
CA TYR A 159 1.20 -7.42 -8.49
C TYR A 159 1.51 -8.32 -7.29
N SER A 160 2.69 -8.97 -7.29
CA SER A 160 3.12 -9.87 -6.21
C SER A 160 3.59 -9.09 -4.97
N THR A 161 4.22 -7.94 -5.13
CA THR A 161 4.80 -7.16 -4.04
C THR A 161 3.80 -6.24 -3.34
N ALA A 162 2.72 -5.82 -4.00
CA ALA A 162 1.74 -4.91 -3.39
C ALA A 162 1.07 -5.50 -2.12
N PRO A 163 0.55 -6.73 -2.12
CA PRO A 163 0.03 -7.36 -0.90
C PRO A 163 1.10 -7.54 0.18
N LEU A 164 2.34 -7.88 -0.24
CA LEU A 164 3.46 -8.05 0.67
C LEU A 164 3.79 -6.75 1.44
N ILE A 165 3.75 -5.59 0.77
CA ILE A 165 3.98 -4.28 1.39
C ILE A 165 2.92 -3.99 2.45
N LEU A 166 1.64 -4.26 2.17
CA LEU A 166 0.55 -4.03 3.12
C LEU A 166 0.65 -4.95 4.33
N ILE A 167 0.97 -6.24 4.10
CA ILE A 167 1.17 -7.23 5.15
C ILE A 167 2.40 -6.87 5.99
N ALA A 168 3.48 -6.41 5.35
CA ALA A 168 4.69 -5.97 6.04
C ALA A 168 4.39 -4.79 6.98
N GLY A 169 3.68 -3.77 6.50
CA GLY A 169 3.28 -2.62 7.32
C GLY A 169 2.40 -3.02 8.50
N LEU A 170 1.41 -3.90 8.29
CA LEU A 170 0.55 -4.40 9.36
C LEU A 170 1.33 -5.23 10.39
N THR A 171 2.23 -6.10 9.92
CA THR A 171 3.06 -6.96 10.78
C THR A 171 4.01 -6.11 11.61
N ASP A 172 4.59 -5.07 11.00
CA ASP A 172 5.44 -4.11 11.68
C ASP A 172 4.66 -3.33 12.76
N GLY A 173 3.42 -2.91 12.48
CA GLY A 173 2.57 -2.25 13.48
C GLY A 173 2.13 -3.13 14.66
N ILE A 174 2.18 -4.46 14.53
CA ILE A 174 1.87 -5.44 15.59
C ILE A 174 3.15 -5.90 16.31
N ASN A 175 4.29 -5.23 16.09
CA ASN A 175 5.53 -5.64 16.71
C ASN A 175 5.47 -5.49 18.26
N PRO A 176 6.16 -6.34 19.03
CA PRO A 176 6.08 -6.29 20.49
C PRO A 176 6.61 -5.01 21.15
N CYS A 177 7.48 -4.25 20.48
CA CYS A 177 7.95 -2.95 20.96
C CYS A 177 6.84 -1.91 20.80
N ALA A 178 6.18 -1.86 19.63
CA ALA A 178 4.98 -1.09 19.35
C ALA A 178 3.91 -1.39 20.38
N ILE A 179 3.62 -2.68 20.65
CA ILE A 179 2.65 -3.11 21.67
C ILE A 179 3.03 -2.57 23.06
N GLY A 180 4.31 -2.61 23.43
CA GLY A 180 4.77 -2.06 24.72
C GLY A 180 4.57 -0.54 24.83
N MET A 181 4.83 0.19 23.76
CA MET A 181 4.66 1.65 23.71
C MET A 181 3.19 2.05 23.57
N LEU A 182 2.42 1.22 22.90
CA LEU A 182 0.97 1.25 22.82
C LEU A 182 0.38 1.08 24.23
N LEU A 183 0.85 0.14 25.04
CA LEU A 183 0.44 0.00 26.44
C LEU A 183 0.86 1.21 27.30
N PHE A 184 1.98 1.86 26.98
CA PHE A 184 2.36 3.13 27.60
C PHE A 184 1.38 4.26 27.24
N LEU A 185 1.00 4.37 25.97
CA LEU A 185 -0.06 5.27 25.51
C LEU A 185 -1.40 4.95 26.19
N LEU A 186 -1.74 3.67 26.40
CA LEU A 186 -2.94 3.29 27.13
C LEU A 186 -2.89 3.69 28.60
N GLY A 187 -1.74 3.51 29.25
CA GLY A 187 -1.52 4.00 30.61
C GLY A 187 -1.70 5.52 30.70
N TYR A 188 -1.17 6.23 29.72
CA TYR A 188 -1.33 7.67 29.57
C TYR A 188 -2.79 8.07 29.33
N LEU A 189 -3.47 7.47 28.35
CA LEU A 189 -4.87 7.78 28.03
C LEU A 189 -5.82 7.42 29.16
N ILE A 190 -5.54 6.38 29.97
CA ILE A 190 -6.35 6.01 31.14
C ILE A 190 -6.27 7.06 32.26
N ILE A 191 -5.09 7.65 32.50
CA ILE A 191 -4.96 8.75 33.48
C ILE A 191 -5.86 9.93 33.08
N PHE A 192 -6.09 10.12 31.78
CA PHE A 192 -6.97 11.15 31.23
C PHE A 192 -8.34 10.65 30.78
N ALA A 193 -8.65 9.35 30.95
CA ALA A 193 -9.90 8.75 30.50
C ALA A 193 -11.10 9.24 31.31
N GLU A 194 -10.85 9.85 32.48
CA GLU A 194 -11.86 10.63 33.21
C GLU A 194 -12.33 11.87 32.43
N ARG A 195 -11.63 12.26 31.36
CA ARG A 195 -12.00 13.34 30.42
C ARG A 195 -11.94 12.86 28.97
N PRO A 196 -12.97 12.12 28.49
CA PRO A 196 -12.98 11.52 27.15
C PRO A 196 -12.75 12.55 26.03
N GLU A 197 -13.24 13.78 26.18
CA GLU A 197 -13.08 14.86 25.20
C GLU A 197 -11.61 15.21 24.91
N LYS A 198 -10.72 15.13 25.91
CA LYS A 198 -9.29 15.41 25.73
C LYS A 198 -8.50 14.18 25.26
N SER A 199 -9.00 12.98 25.57
CA SER A 199 -8.33 11.72 25.24
C SER A 199 -8.24 11.47 23.73
N LEU A 200 -9.29 11.84 22.96
CA LEU A 200 -9.31 11.70 21.51
C LEU A 200 -8.25 12.59 20.85
N GLY A 201 -8.21 13.88 21.19
CA GLY A 201 -7.27 14.83 20.58
C GLY A 201 -5.81 14.44 20.84
N ILE A 202 -5.52 13.96 22.05
CA ILE A 202 -4.18 13.48 22.38
C ILE A 202 -3.84 12.19 21.62
N GLY A 203 -4.74 11.20 21.60
CA GLY A 203 -4.52 9.94 20.87
C GLY A 203 -4.31 10.17 19.37
N VAL A 204 -5.12 11.02 18.74
CA VAL A 204 -4.97 11.40 17.33
C VAL A 204 -3.62 12.09 17.10
N SER A 205 -3.22 13.01 17.98
CA SER A 205 -1.92 13.71 17.85
C SER A 205 -0.73 12.75 17.94
N TYR A 206 -0.81 11.74 18.79
CA TYR A 206 0.23 10.70 18.92
C TYR A 206 0.34 9.86 17.64
N ILE A 207 -0.80 9.37 17.12
CA ILE A 207 -0.86 8.55 15.89
C ILE A 207 -0.36 9.37 14.69
N ALA A 208 -0.83 10.61 14.54
CA ALA A 208 -0.42 11.50 13.46
C ALA A 208 1.09 11.79 13.51
N THR A 209 1.64 12.09 14.69
CA THR A 209 3.09 12.33 14.85
C THR A 209 3.89 11.09 14.48
N THR A 210 3.44 9.90 14.91
CA THR A 210 4.11 8.63 14.60
C THR A 210 4.09 8.35 13.10
N TYR A 211 2.93 8.50 12.45
CA TYR A 211 2.81 8.36 10.99
C TYR A 211 3.75 9.31 10.24
N ILE A 212 3.76 10.60 10.62
CA ILE A 212 4.62 11.62 9.99
C ILE A 212 6.09 11.28 10.21
N ALA A 213 6.48 10.90 11.43
CA ALA A 213 7.87 10.58 11.75
C ALA A 213 8.39 9.40 10.93
N TYR A 214 7.62 8.30 10.84
CA TYR A 214 7.99 7.15 10.02
C TYR A 214 7.97 7.47 8.52
N PHE A 215 6.98 8.24 8.04
CA PHE A 215 6.93 8.67 6.65
C PHE A 215 8.17 9.50 6.27
N LEU A 216 8.55 10.48 7.10
CA LEU A 216 9.76 11.29 6.91
C LEU A 216 11.04 10.43 6.97
N LEU A 217 11.12 9.49 7.92
CA LEU A 217 12.21 8.52 7.97
C LEU A 217 12.29 7.71 6.68
N GLY A 218 11.16 7.28 6.13
CA GLY A 218 11.05 6.58 4.85
C GLY A 218 11.55 7.41 3.67
N LEU A 219 11.20 8.70 3.60
CA LEU A 219 11.71 9.61 2.56
C LEU A 219 13.24 9.77 2.64
N VAL A 220 13.76 9.97 3.85
CA VAL A 220 15.21 10.07 4.07
C VAL A 220 15.90 8.79 3.63
N LEU A 221 15.36 7.63 4.00
CA LEU A 221 15.92 6.32 3.64
C LEU A 221 15.82 6.04 2.13
N LEU A 222 14.70 6.34 1.46
CA LEU A 222 14.57 6.16 0.01
C LEU A 222 15.60 6.99 -0.77
N ASN A 223 15.81 8.24 -0.36
CA ASN A 223 16.81 9.12 -0.98
C ASN A 223 18.25 8.71 -0.61
N SER A 224 18.47 8.26 0.62
CA SER A 224 19.80 7.84 1.07
C SER A 224 20.24 6.53 0.40
N LEU A 225 19.32 5.56 0.23
CA LEU A 225 19.56 4.32 -0.51
C LEU A 225 20.11 4.61 -1.93
N TYR A 226 19.74 5.74 -2.54
CA TYR A 226 20.21 6.18 -3.86
C TYR A 226 21.71 6.49 -3.89
N SER A 227 22.20 7.22 -2.90
CA SER A 227 23.62 7.59 -2.80
C SER A 227 24.50 6.46 -2.28
N ILE A 228 23.90 5.49 -1.61
CA ILE A 228 24.57 4.46 -0.80
C ILE A 228 25.14 3.30 -1.62
N THR A 229 24.53 2.95 -2.75
CA THR A 229 24.87 1.73 -3.51
C THR A 229 26.07 1.90 -4.48
N GLY A 230 26.61 3.12 -4.63
CA GLY A 230 27.64 3.43 -5.63
C GLY A 230 29.07 3.66 -5.12
N SER A 231 29.34 3.67 -3.81
CA SER A 231 30.67 4.00 -3.26
C SER A 231 31.29 2.86 -2.45
N THR A 232 32.54 2.51 -2.77
CA THR A 232 33.32 1.42 -2.13
C THR A 232 33.61 1.67 -0.65
N GLY A 233 33.69 2.93 -0.21
CA GLY A 233 33.84 3.27 1.21
C GLY A 233 32.60 2.93 2.06
N PHE A 234 31.42 2.85 1.44
CA PHE A 234 30.17 2.61 2.14
C PHE A 234 29.95 1.14 2.53
N THR A 235 30.59 0.18 1.86
CA THR A 235 30.48 -1.25 2.24
C THR A 235 31.05 -1.54 3.63
N LEU A 236 32.04 -0.76 4.08
CA LEU A 236 32.59 -0.85 5.43
C LEU A 236 31.63 -0.25 6.48
N ILE A 237 31.07 0.93 6.18
CA ILE A 237 30.14 1.63 7.07
C ILE A 237 28.84 0.84 7.23
N SER A 238 28.29 0.30 6.14
CA SER A 238 27.09 -0.56 6.18
C SER A 238 27.32 -1.85 6.96
N LYS A 239 28.49 -2.50 6.81
CA LYS A 239 28.87 -3.65 7.65
C LYS A 239 28.95 -3.28 9.12
N LEU A 240 29.53 -2.12 9.45
CA LEU A 240 29.62 -1.64 10.83
C LEU A 240 28.24 -1.36 11.43
N ILE A 241 27.36 -0.68 10.69
CA ILE A 241 25.99 -0.39 11.13
C ILE A 241 25.20 -1.70 11.33
N ASN A 242 25.30 -2.65 10.40
CA ASN A 242 24.66 -3.96 10.56
C ASN A 242 25.18 -4.68 11.80
N PHE A 243 26.49 -4.67 12.04
CA PHE A 243 27.06 -5.28 13.25
C PHE A 243 26.57 -4.60 14.54
N LEU A 244 26.45 -3.27 14.54
CA LEU A 244 25.88 -2.52 15.67
C LEU A 244 24.40 -2.87 15.91
N ILE A 245 23.58 -2.94 14.85
CA ILE A 245 22.16 -3.32 14.95
C ILE A 245 22.03 -4.75 15.48
N ILE A 246 22.81 -5.70 14.95
CA ILE A 246 22.85 -7.08 15.44
C ILE A 246 23.25 -7.12 16.91
N GLY A 247 24.27 -6.36 17.32
CA GLY A 247 24.71 -6.26 18.71
C GLY A 247 23.63 -5.72 19.65
N ILE A 248 22.92 -4.66 19.23
CA ILE A 248 21.81 -4.07 19.98
C ILE A 248 20.64 -5.07 20.09
N LEU A 249 20.24 -5.70 18.99
CA LEU A 249 19.15 -6.68 18.97
C LEU A 249 19.49 -7.90 19.81
N PHE A 250 20.72 -8.42 19.70
CA PHE A 250 21.19 -9.55 20.50
C PHE A 250 21.22 -9.21 21.99
N GLY A 251 21.78 -8.05 22.35
CA GLY A 251 21.80 -7.57 23.73
C GLY A 251 20.39 -7.42 24.30
N ALA A 252 19.47 -6.79 23.55
CA ALA A 252 18.07 -6.66 23.94
C ALA A 252 17.38 -8.02 24.10
N ALA A 253 17.68 -8.97 23.21
CA ALA A 253 17.14 -10.31 23.25
C ALA A 253 17.59 -11.09 24.49
N VAL A 254 18.89 -11.05 24.81
CA VAL A 254 19.45 -11.67 26.02
C VAL A 254 18.80 -11.10 27.27
N ILE A 255 18.61 -9.77 27.34
CA ILE A 255 17.94 -9.14 28.49
C ILE A 255 16.48 -9.60 28.60
N ASN A 256 15.75 -9.66 27.49
CA ASN A 256 14.35 -10.09 27.47
C ASN A 256 14.18 -11.59 27.84
N ILE A 257 15.06 -12.48 27.37
CA ILE A 257 15.08 -13.90 27.75
C ILE A 257 15.46 -14.04 29.24
N LYS A 258 16.46 -13.28 29.71
CA LYS A 258 16.83 -13.26 31.13
C LYS A 258 15.66 -12.83 32.01
N ASP A 259 14.87 -11.85 31.59
CA ASP A 259 13.69 -11.39 32.33
C ASP A 259 12.56 -12.43 32.41
N TYR A 260 12.52 -13.43 31.53
CA TYR A 260 11.60 -14.57 31.67
C TYR A 260 11.95 -15.42 32.91
N PHE A 261 13.23 -15.76 33.08
CA PHE A 261 13.71 -16.61 34.18
C PHE A 261 13.93 -15.85 35.49
N ALA A 262 14.45 -14.62 35.40
CA ALA A 262 14.85 -13.79 36.53
C ALA A 262 14.32 -12.36 36.39
N TYR A 263 12.99 -12.23 36.32
CA TYR A 263 12.30 -10.95 36.15
C TYR A 263 12.73 -9.93 37.23
N GLY A 264 13.25 -8.78 36.79
CA GLY A 264 13.59 -7.65 37.67
C GLY A 264 14.88 -7.81 38.50
N LYS A 265 15.66 -8.89 38.31
CA LYS A 265 17.00 -9.03 38.93
C LYS A 265 18.08 -8.55 37.95
N GLY A 266 18.85 -7.52 38.32
CA GLY A 266 19.92 -6.96 37.48
C GLY A 266 19.40 -6.03 36.36
N LEU A 267 20.06 -6.04 35.20
CA LEU A 267 19.68 -5.21 34.04
C LEU A 267 18.38 -5.74 33.42
N SER A 268 17.36 -4.87 33.28
CA SER A 268 16.04 -5.19 32.72
C SER A 268 15.58 -4.01 31.86
N LEU A 269 15.03 -4.29 30.68
CA LEU A 269 14.43 -3.30 29.77
C LEU A 269 13.03 -2.89 30.28
N GLN A 270 13.02 -2.30 31.48
CA GLN A 270 11.85 -1.69 32.11
C GLN A 270 12.18 -0.27 32.50
N ILE A 271 11.16 0.57 32.56
CA ILE A 271 11.28 1.94 33.06
C ILE A 271 11.80 1.88 34.51
N PRO A 272 12.99 2.44 34.79
CA PRO A 272 13.56 2.44 36.14
C PRO A 272 12.59 3.10 37.13
N LYS A 273 12.45 2.55 38.34
CA LYS A 273 11.57 3.11 39.39
C LYS A 273 11.88 4.58 39.69
N SER A 274 13.15 4.96 39.58
CA SER A 274 13.66 6.33 39.77
C SER A 274 13.17 7.34 38.74
N VAL A 275 12.93 6.91 37.49
CA VAL A 275 12.41 7.77 36.42
C VAL A 275 10.89 7.78 36.40
N ARG A 276 10.26 6.69 36.88
CA ARG A 276 8.81 6.49 36.87
C ARG A 276 8.02 7.62 37.55
N GLY A 277 8.52 8.14 38.68
CA GLY A 277 7.89 9.26 39.40
C GLY A 277 8.02 10.61 38.67
N LYS A 278 9.15 10.86 37.98
CA LYS A 278 9.30 12.04 37.12
C LYS A 278 8.43 11.92 35.87
N LEU A 279 8.36 10.72 35.30
CA LEU A 279 7.51 10.40 34.16
C LEU A 279 6.03 10.59 34.52
N GLN A 280 5.58 10.18 35.70
CA GLN A 280 4.23 10.44 36.19
C GLN A 280 3.92 11.94 36.28
N LYS A 281 4.83 12.77 36.80
CA LYS A 281 4.63 14.23 36.83
C LYS A 281 4.57 14.86 35.44
N VAL A 282 5.40 14.39 34.50
CA VAL A 282 5.35 14.85 33.10
C VAL A 282 4.05 14.42 32.42
N VAL A 283 3.59 13.20 32.72
CA VAL A 283 2.33 12.66 32.22
C VAL A 283 1.14 13.41 32.81
N GLU A 284 1.15 13.81 34.08
CA GLU A 284 0.10 14.63 34.71
C GLU A 284 -0.05 16.02 34.06
N MET A 285 1.01 16.55 33.44
CA MET A 285 1.00 17.81 32.70
C MET A 285 0.57 17.65 31.22
N ALA A 286 0.02 16.50 30.85
CA ALA A 286 -0.37 16.12 29.48
C ALA A 286 -0.96 17.25 28.63
N THR A 287 -0.17 17.70 27.68
CA THR A 287 -0.57 18.63 26.62
C THR A 287 -0.20 18.07 25.25
N ILE A 288 -0.80 18.60 24.19
CA ILE A 288 -0.50 18.20 22.81
C ILE A 288 1.02 18.29 22.51
N PRO A 289 1.76 19.37 22.88
CA PRO A 289 3.21 19.44 22.64
C PRO A 289 4.00 18.32 23.33
N SER A 290 3.65 17.99 24.58
CA SER A 290 4.31 16.88 25.28
C SER A 290 4.04 15.53 24.62
N THR A 291 2.87 15.37 23.99
CA THR A 291 2.52 14.14 23.26
C THR A 291 3.33 14.00 21.98
N ILE A 292 3.57 15.10 21.25
CA ILE A 292 4.39 15.09 20.03
C ILE A 292 5.83 14.69 20.35
N ILE A 293 6.44 15.31 21.38
CA ILE A 293 7.81 15.00 21.81
C ILE A 293 7.90 13.54 22.23
N LEU A 294 6.93 13.08 23.03
CA LEU A 294 6.86 11.70 23.45
C LEU A 294 6.75 10.76 22.24
N ALA A 295 5.83 11.00 21.31
CA ALA A 295 5.63 10.16 20.12
C ALA A 295 6.89 10.06 19.25
N PHE A 296 7.61 11.17 19.07
CA PHE A 296 8.89 11.17 18.36
C PHE A 296 9.95 10.31 19.08
N LEU A 297 10.09 10.49 20.40
CA LEU A 297 11.02 9.72 21.21
C LEU A 297 10.67 8.23 21.21
N VAL A 298 9.37 7.90 21.31
CA VAL A 298 8.86 6.53 21.18
C VAL A 298 9.26 5.92 19.83
N THR A 299 8.96 6.63 18.74
CA THR A 299 9.28 6.20 17.38
C THR A 299 10.77 5.93 17.21
N PHE A 300 11.61 6.78 17.79
CA PHE A 300 13.07 6.61 17.77
C PHE A 300 13.52 5.30 18.46
N PHE A 301 12.95 4.97 19.61
CA PHE A 301 13.29 3.74 20.34
C PHE A 301 12.67 2.47 19.74
N GLU A 302 11.57 2.60 19.01
CA GLU A 302 10.92 1.49 18.30
C GLU A 302 11.64 1.17 16.99
N SER A 303 12.11 2.21 16.29
CA SER A 303 12.78 2.11 14.99
C SER A 303 13.72 0.91 14.84
N PRO A 304 14.65 0.58 15.76
CA PRO A 304 15.59 -0.53 15.57
C PRO A 304 14.96 -1.91 15.35
N CYS A 305 13.75 -2.17 15.88
CA CYS A 305 13.08 -3.46 15.69
C CYS A 305 12.24 -3.53 14.41
N SER A 306 11.74 -2.39 13.95
CA SER A 306 10.97 -2.22 12.72
C SER A 306 11.86 -2.03 11.49
N LEU A 307 13.06 -1.48 11.69
CA LEU A 307 13.96 -1.05 10.63
C LEU A 307 14.28 -2.15 9.59
N PRO A 308 14.50 -3.43 9.95
CA PRO A 308 14.77 -4.47 8.95
C PRO A 308 13.60 -4.68 7.98
N VAL A 309 12.38 -4.75 8.52
CA VAL A 309 11.15 -4.91 7.72
C VAL A 309 10.89 -3.64 6.90
N TYR A 310 11.09 -2.47 7.52
CA TYR A 310 10.94 -1.17 6.88
C TYR A 310 11.90 -1.02 5.70
N VAL A 311 13.20 -1.21 5.90
CA VAL A 311 14.23 -1.09 4.86
C VAL A 311 14.04 -2.13 3.75
N GLY A 312 13.68 -3.37 4.09
CA GLY A 312 13.35 -4.39 3.09
C GLY A 312 12.20 -3.96 2.18
N THR A 313 11.16 -3.37 2.76
CA THR A 313 10.03 -2.81 2.01
C THR A 313 10.46 -1.64 1.13
N LEU A 314 11.26 -0.71 1.67
CA LEU A 314 11.77 0.44 0.90
C LEU A 314 12.60 0.01 -0.32
N LYS A 315 13.39 -1.06 -0.18
CA LYS A 315 14.15 -1.63 -1.30
C LYS A 315 13.21 -2.13 -2.41
N ILE A 316 12.19 -2.91 -2.06
CA ILE A 316 11.18 -3.40 -3.01
C ILE A 316 10.46 -2.24 -3.68
N LEU A 317 10.07 -1.21 -2.91
CA LEU A 317 9.43 0.00 -3.43
C LEU A 317 10.27 0.68 -4.50
N ARG A 318 11.58 0.83 -4.23
CA ARG A 318 12.52 1.47 -5.15
C ARG A 318 12.78 0.66 -6.42
N GLU A 319 12.88 -0.67 -6.30
CA GLU A 319 13.24 -1.54 -7.44
C GLU A 319 12.03 -1.84 -8.34
N THR A 320 10.81 -1.83 -7.78
CA THR A 320 9.60 -2.34 -8.46
C THR A 320 8.68 -1.23 -8.96
N TYR A 321 8.64 -0.09 -8.27
CA TYR A 321 7.68 0.99 -8.52
C TYR A 321 8.37 2.27 -8.97
N SER A 322 7.65 3.11 -9.73
CA SER A 322 8.13 4.46 -10.07
C SER A 322 8.23 5.33 -8.81
N SER A 323 8.97 6.45 -8.87
CA SER A 323 9.15 7.34 -7.71
C SER A 323 7.83 7.80 -7.08
N VAL A 324 6.81 8.11 -7.90
CA VAL A 324 5.51 8.56 -7.40
C VAL A 324 4.73 7.39 -6.78
N GLU A 325 4.71 6.23 -7.44
CA GLU A 325 4.07 5.03 -6.90
C GLU A 325 4.72 4.59 -5.58
N ALA A 326 6.07 4.62 -5.50
CA ALA A 326 6.81 4.31 -4.30
C ALA A 326 6.42 5.21 -3.12
N LEU A 327 6.18 6.51 -3.35
CA LEU A 327 5.68 7.44 -2.32
C LEU A 327 4.26 7.10 -1.87
N ILE A 328 3.38 6.72 -2.79
CA ILE A 328 2.01 6.29 -2.47
C ILE A 328 2.03 5.03 -1.62
N TYR A 329 2.78 4.01 -2.05
CA TYR A 329 2.90 2.75 -1.30
C TYR A 329 3.65 2.92 0.03
N LEU A 330 4.59 3.86 0.13
CA LEU A 330 5.19 4.24 1.42
C LEU A 330 4.13 4.82 2.37
N GLY A 331 3.25 5.69 1.87
CA GLY A 331 2.12 6.20 2.64
C GLY A 331 1.19 5.08 3.09
N LEU A 332 0.84 4.15 2.18
CA LEU A 332 0.00 3.00 2.49
C LEU A 332 0.65 2.05 3.52
N TYR A 333 1.95 1.77 3.40
CA TYR A 333 2.69 1.00 4.40
C TYR A 333 2.58 1.65 5.78
N ASN A 334 2.87 2.95 5.87
CA ASN A 334 2.83 3.67 7.14
C ASN A 334 1.41 3.76 7.72
N PHE A 335 0.40 3.81 6.85
CA PHE A 335 -0.99 3.73 7.28
C PHE A 335 -1.31 2.36 7.88
N MET A 336 -0.89 1.27 7.22
CA MET A 336 -1.03 -0.09 7.75
C MET A 336 -0.25 -0.28 9.07
N PHE A 337 0.90 0.37 9.22
CA PHE A 337 1.69 0.38 10.45
C PHE A 337 0.96 1.05 11.62
N VAL A 338 0.29 2.19 11.40
CA VAL A 338 -0.47 2.87 12.48
C VAL A 338 -1.89 2.33 12.67
N LEU A 339 -2.38 1.49 11.76
CA LEU A 339 -3.74 0.94 11.83
C LEU A 339 -4.04 0.20 13.15
N PRO A 340 -3.15 -0.64 13.71
CA PRO A 340 -3.34 -1.24 15.04
C PRO A 340 -3.53 -0.19 16.16
N LEU A 341 -2.82 0.94 16.09
CA LEU A 341 -2.95 2.04 17.06
C LEU A 341 -4.30 2.77 16.91
N ILE A 342 -4.79 2.94 15.68
CA ILE A 342 -6.11 3.52 15.40
C ILE A 342 -7.22 2.62 15.96
N ILE A 343 -7.16 1.31 15.64
CA ILE A 343 -8.12 0.32 16.16
C ILE A 343 -8.15 0.36 17.68
N LEU A 344 -6.97 0.42 18.29
CA LEU A 344 -6.87 0.51 19.73
C LEU A 344 -7.47 1.79 20.28
N LEU A 345 -7.16 2.96 19.72
CA LEU A 345 -7.73 4.23 20.18
C LEU A 345 -9.27 4.14 20.21
N ILE A 346 -9.88 3.54 19.18
CA ILE A 346 -11.33 3.31 19.11
C ILE A 346 -11.81 2.38 20.23
N VAL A 347 -11.10 1.28 20.50
CA VAL A 347 -11.42 0.34 21.59
C VAL A 347 -11.34 1.04 22.96
N VAL A 348 -10.32 1.87 23.18
CA VAL A 348 -10.11 2.63 24.42
C VAL A 348 -11.25 3.61 24.67
N LEU A 349 -11.67 4.32 23.62
CA LEU A 349 -12.78 5.27 23.70
C LEU A 349 -14.11 4.61 24.06
N ARG A 350 -14.25 3.28 23.90
CA ARG A 350 -15.42 2.49 24.31
C ARG A 350 -15.36 1.98 25.75
N GLY A 351 -14.23 2.12 26.45
CA GLY A 351 -14.08 1.92 27.89
C GLY A 351 -14.12 0.47 28.41
N GLU A 352 -14.95 -0.41 27.87
CA GLU A 352 -15.27 -1.71 28.50
C GLU A 352 -14.13 -2.75 28.50
N GLN A 353 -13.15 -2.63 27.61
CA GLN A 353 -12.12 -3.68 27.41
C GLN A 353 -10.75 -3.37 28.04
N MET A 354 -10.57 -2.18 28.61
CA MET A 354 -9.24 -1.71 29.05
C MET A 354 -8.70 -2.45 30.27
N VAL A 355 -9.60 -2.83 31.19
CA VAL A 355 -9.23 -3.58 32.40
C VAL A 355 -8.76 -4.98 32.01
N PHE A 356 -9.46 -5.64 31.10
CA PHE A 356 -9.14 -6.98 30.62
C PHE A 356 -7.77 -7.03 29.92
N ILE A 357 -7.45 -6.07 29.05
CA ILE A 357 -6.16 -6.02 28.34
C ILE A 357 -5.00 -5.86 29.34
N LYS A 358 -5.14 -4.97 30.33
CA LYS A 358 -4.12 -4.77 31.38
C LYS A 358 -3.93 -6.02 32.24
N GLU A 359 -5.01 -6.71 32.61
CA GLU A 359 -4.93 -7.95 33.39
C GLU A 359 -4.24 -9.07 32.60
N TRP A 360 -4.61 -9.23 31.32
CA TRP A 360 -3.99 -10.22 30.44
C TRP A 360 -2.49 -9.95 30.26
N GLU A 361 -2.11 -8.71 30.04
CA GLU A 361 -0.70 -8.29 29.96
C GLU A 361 0.01 -8.64 31.27
N HIS A 362 -0.52 -8.21 32.42
CA HIS A 362 0.04 -8.50 33.74
C HIS A 362 0.26 -10.00 34.01
N LYS A 363 -0.69 -10.84 33.59
CA LYS A 363 -0.59 -12.30 33.73
C LYS A 363 0.46 -12.90 32.80
N ASN A 364 0.65 -12.34 31.61
CA ASN A 364 1.50 -12.90 30.57
C ASN A 364 2.85 -12.19 30.40
N LYS A 365 3.20 -11.18 31.23
CA LYS A 365 4.44 -10.38 31.10
C LYS A 365 5.71 -11.20 30.86
N LYS A 366 5.91 -12.28 31.63
CA LYS A 366 7.07 -13.16 31.46
C LYS A 366 7.06 -13.83 30.08
N LYS A 367 5.92 -14.40 29.67
CA LYS A 367 5.79 -15.07 28.37
C LYS A 367 5.98 -14.11 27.21
N MET A 368 5.47 -12.88 27.32
CA MET A 368 5.70 -11.81 26.34
C MET A 368 7.19 -11.48 26.22
N LYS A 369 7.91 -11.34 27.34
CA LYS A 369 9.36 -11.10 27.35
C LYS A 369 10.13 -12.24 26.68
N LEU A 370 9.75 -13.49 26.93
CA LEU A 370 10.36 -14.63 26.24
C LEU A 370 10.11 -14.60 24.73
N ALA A 371 8.86 -14.37 24.30
CA ALA A 371 8.50 -14.29 22.89
C ALA A 371 9.25 -13.14 22.18
N MET A 372 9.35 -11.97 22.82
CA MET A 372 10.12 -10.83 22.33
C MET A 372 11.59 -11.16 22.15
N GLY A 373 12.22 -11.77 23.16
CA GLY A 373 13.62 -12.14 23.08
C GLY A 373 13.90 -13.17 21.98
N ILE A 374 13.03 -14.17 21.82
CA ILE A 374 13.14 -15.15 20.72
C ILE A 374 13.00 -14.47 19.37
N ALA A 375 11.99 -13.60 19.18
CA ALA A 375 11.79 -12.87 17.93
C ALA A 375 13.00 -11.99 17.59
N GLN A 376 13.57 -11.28 18.58
CA GLN A 376 14.76 -10.47 18.39
C GLN A 376 16.00 -11.30 18.03
N LEU A 377 16.18 -12.49 18.61
CA LEU A 377 17.25 -13.42 18.21
C LEU A 377 17.07 -13.91 16.78
N ILE A 378 15.84 -14.26 16.37
CA ILE A 378 15.56 -14.72 15.01
C ILE A 378 15.87 -13.60 14.00
N ILE A 379 15.42 -12.37 14.28
CA ILE A 379 15.69 -11.22 13.41
C ILE A 379 17.20 -10.93 13.35
N ALA A 380 17.90 -10.91 14.49
CA ALA A 380 19.34 -10.70 14.53
C ALA A 380 20.10 -11.79 13.77
N GLY A 381 19.70 -13.06 13.90
CA GLY A 381 20.28 -14.17 13.16
C GLY A 381 20.00 -14.11 11.66
N TRP A 382 18.80 -13.68 11.26
CA TRP A 382 18.46 -13.49 9.85
C TRP A 382 19.29 -12.37 9.21
N ILE A 383 19.45 -11.24 9.90
CA ILE A 383 20.30 -10.11 9.44
C ILE A 383 21.78 -10.52 9.35
N LEU A 384 22.24 -11.45 10.19
CA LEU A 384 23.63 -11.95 10.15
C LEU A 384 23.90 -12.82 8.91
N VAL A 385 22.89 -13.56 8.43
CA VAL A 385 23.02 -14.51 7.30
C VAL A 385 22.82 -13.83 5.94
N MET A 386 22.08 -12.72 5.90
CA MET A 386 21.83 -11.91 4.71
C MET A 386 23.01 -11.00 4.38
#